data_AF-A0A2N1J6Q5-F1
#
_entry.id   AF-A0A2N1J6Q5-F1
#
_cell.length_a   1.000
_cell.length_b   1.000
_cell.length_c   1.000
_cell.angle_alpha   90.00
_cell.angle_beta   90.00
_cell.angle_gamma   90.00
#
_symmetry.space_group_name_H-M   'P 1'
#
loop_
_entity.id
_entity.type
_entity.pdbx_description
1 polymer ?
#
loop_
_entity_poly.entity_id
_entity_poly.type
_entity_poly.pdbx_seq_one_letter_code
_entity_poly.pdbx_strand_id
1 'polypeptide(L)'
;MQEFKITEEIKNLDLTNIKSNLFHYRYDNKNLKDLFSKDGVLKEDSEQSPTYHSFKGEVFENIIYEHLLRYAQSNDEIKRFILKGPHQNKNNIFKKNGLLIDKGAQIVYKSVYKDISEFDALFFTKDCIYFVEMSKSKKTSGLNKRLFKKSALLKLLFPSFEIKALIVLTQGSVGLSRFPDYCTIWITKEFNDNEILKQLILKKQSKEKLIRYTDKKFIEAINVRYKKFSYFQTLEWILEKSRAHKTHAVDLSFFKSKKLALYFDIFTKLYIGFMTLKDFKQIVPYEGEVKDNKVIVTIEKINQKKFEVVYYIRLTNYKLKRVAYSKNKITIEDKDPEGFTNKETRFISKILKPEHRLLIKNINNLNKKLEQKYITSL
;
A
#
# COMPACT_ATOMS: atom_id res chain seq x y z
N MET A 1 -4.76 -20.81 -13.98
CA MET A 1 -6.02 -20.64 -14.74
C MET A 1 -6.60 -19.28 -14.37
N GLN A 2 -7.05 -18.49 -15.33
CA GLN A 2 -7.77 -17.24 -15.04
C GLN A 2 -9.19 -17.60 -14.57
N GLU A 3 -9.49 -17.40 -13.29
CA GLU A 3 -10.84 -17.68 -12.74
C GLU A 3 -11.87 -16.66 -13.24
N PHE A 4 -11.48 -15.38 -13.38
CA PHE A 4 -12.38 -14.34 -13.88
C PHE A 4 -11.98 -13.86 -15.27
N LYS A 5 -12.89 -13.99 -16.22
CA LYS A 5 -12.74 -13.48 -17.59
C LYS A 5 -13.21 -12.03 -17.68
N ILE A 6 -12.42 -11.18 -18.33
CA ILE A 6 -12.77 -9.79 -18.63
C ILE A 6 -13.93 -9.75 -19.63
N THR A 7 -14.87 -8.81 -19.44
CA THR A 7 -15.95 -8.56 -20.41
C THR A 7 -15.52 -7.53 -21.45
N GLU A 8 -16.20 -7.50 -22.60
CA GLU A 8 -15.95 -6.47 -23.61
C GLU A 8 -16.31 -5.06 -23.11
N GLU A 9 -17.31 -4.90 -22.23
CA GLU A 9 -17.60 -3.62 -21.57
C GLU A 9 -16.38 -3.10 -20.80
N ILE A 10 -15.77 -3.93 -19.94
CA ILE A 10 -14.60 -3.55 -19.13
C ILE A 10 -13.38 -3.31 -20.02
N LYS A 11 -13.15 -4.19 -20.99
CA LYS A 11 -12.01 -4.10 -21.91
C LYS A 11 -12.02 -2.81 -22.72
N ASN A 12 -13.21 -2.36 -23.13
CA ASN A 12 -13.40 -1.17 -23.94
C ASN A 12 -13.72 0.10 -23.13
N LEU A 13 -13.89 -0.02 -21.80
CA LEU A 13 -14.28 1.08 -20.91
C LEU A 13 -15.62 1.72 -21.31
N ASP A 14 -16.60 0.87 -21.63
CA ASP A 14 -17.91 1.31 -22.12
C ASP A 14 -18.72 2.08 -21.06
N LEU A 15 -18.94 3.37 -21.30
CA LEU A 15 -19.63 4.23 -20.34
C LEU A 15 -21.15 4.13 -20.38
N THR A 16 -21.74 3.46 -21.36
CA THR A 16 -23.19 3.45 -21.64
C THR A 16 -24.04 3.23 -20.38
N ASN A 17 -23.62 2.28 -19.55
CA ASN A 17 -24.37 1.84 -18.38
C ASN A 17 -23.90 2.43 -17.04
N ILE A 18 -22.83 3.21 -17.04
CA ILE A 18 -22.16 3.68 -15.80
C ILE A 18 -21.90 5.19 -15.78
N LYS A 19 -22.05 5.88 -16.91
CA LYS A 19 -21.73 7.30 -17.08
C LYS A 19 -22.35 8.18 -16.01
N SER A 20 -23.63 7.96 -15.70
CA SER A 20 -24.38 8.76 -14.73
C SER A 20 -23.78 8.68 -13.32
N ASN A 21 -23.35 7.48 -12.90
CA ASN A 21 -22.72 7.22 -11.61
C ASN A 21 -21.40 7.96 -11.45
N LEU A 22 -20.62 8.13 -12.53
CA LEU A 22 -19.32 8.81 -12.48
C LEU A 22 -19.41 10.23 -11.91
N PHE A 23 -20.53 10.94 -12.15
CA PHE A 23 -20.76 12.30 -11.65
C PHE A 23 -21.14 12.37 -10.15
N HIS A 24 -21.34 11.23 -9.49
CA HIS A 24 -21.60 11.16 -8.05
C HIS A 24 -20.32 10.97 -7.22
N TYR A 25 -19.20 10.67 -7.87
CA TYR A 25 -17.89 10.64 -7.24
C TYR A 25 -17.37 12.04 -6.94
N ARG A 26 -16.54 12.15 -5.90
CA ARG A 26 -15.88 13.39 -5.51
C ARG A 26 -14.45 13.40 -6.02
N TYR A 27 -14.24 13.97 -7.19
CA TYR A 27 -12.90 14.20 -7.74
C TYR A 27 -12.25 15.44 -7.14
N ASP A 28 -10.93 15.42 -6.98
CA ASP A 28 -10.17 16.62 -6.60
C ASP A 28 -10.01 17.55 -7.82
N ASN A 29 -11.02 18.40 -8.04
CA ASN A 29 -11.11 19.28 -9.20
C ASN A 29 -10.84 20.76 -8.90
N LYS A 30 -10.39 21.11 -7.68
CA LYS A 30 -10.23 22.51 -7.26
C LYS A 30 -9.32 23.31 -8.19
N ASN A 31 -8.20 22.71 -8.60
CA ASN A 31 -7.19 23.36 -9.45
C ASN A 31 -7.25 22.86 -10.91
N LEU A 32 -8.17 21.94 -11.22
CA LEU A 32 -8.30 21.39 -12.58
C LEU A 32 -9.06 22.32 -13.51
N LYS A 33 -9.90 23.21 -12.98
CA LYS A 33 -10.65 24.18 -13.79
C LYS A 33 -9.74 25.17 -14.50
N ASP A 34 -8.61 25.51 -13.87
CA ASP A 34 -7.64 26.47 -14.40
C ASP A 34 -6.85 25.90 -15.59
N LEU A 35 -6.92 24.58 -15.81
CA LEU A 35 -6.35 23.90 -16.98
C LEU A 35 -7.15 24.13 -18.25
N PHE A 36 -8.38 24.65 -18.14
CA PHE A 36 -9.22 24.96 -19.27
C PHE A 36 -9.20 26.46 -19.57
N SER A 37 -9.31 26.81 -20.85
CA SER A 37 -9.58 28.18 -21.30
C SER A 37 -10.97 28.63 -20.84
N LYS A 38 -11.26 29.93 -20.95
CA LYS A 38 -12.60 30.47 -20.67
C LYS A 38 -13.69 29.83 -21.54
N ASP A 39 -13.32 29.40 -22.75
CA ASP A 39 -14.20 28.71 -23.70
C ASP A 39 -14.30 27.19 -23.42
N GLY A 40 -13.66 26.72 -22.34
CA GLY A 40 -13.70 25.33 -21.91
C GLY A 40 -12.85 24.40 -22.75
N VAL A 41 -11.82 24.89 -23.44
CA VAL A 41 -10.85 24.07 -24.18
C VAL A 41 -9.67 23.77 -23.26
N LEU A 42 -9.22 22.51 -23.19
CA LEU A 42 -8.03 22.17 -22.42
C LEU A 42 -6.82 22.89 -23.02
N LYS A 43 -6.04 23.60 -22.21
CA LYS A 43 -4.84 24.29 -22.70
C LYS A 43 -3.78 23.25 -23.08
N GLU A 44 -3.02 23.51 -24.15
CA GLU A 44 -2.04 22.55 -24.71
C GLU A 44 -0.99 22.10 -23.67
N ASP A 45 -0.52 23.03 -22.84
CA ASP A 45 0.43 22.77 -21.75
C ASP A 45 -0.16 21.91 -20.62
N SER A 46 -1.48 21.86 -20.52
CA SER A 46 -2.18 21.18 -19.43
C SER A 46 -2.33 19.68 -19.63
N GLU A 47 -2.21 19.18 -20.87
CA GLU A 47 -2.26 17.73 -21.14
C GLU A 47 -1.15 16.97 -20.42
N GLN A 48 0.03 17.59 -20.28
CA GLN A 48 1.18 17.00 -19.59
C GLN A 48 1.19 17.26 -18.07
N SER A 49 0.18 17.97 -17.54
CA SER A 49 0.13 18.30 -16.12
C SER A 49 0.05 17.05 -15.25
N PRO A 50 0.88 16.93 -14.19
CA PRO A 50 0.79 15.84 -13.22
C PRO A 50 -0.59 15.77 -12.55
N THR A 51 -1.21 16.92 -12.28
CA THR A 51 -2.55 17.00 -11.65
C THR A 51 -3.61 16.43 -12.59
N TYR A 52 -3.54 16.75 -13.89
CA TYR A 52 -4.46 16.20 -14.89
C TYR A 52 -4.27 14.69 -15.07
N HIS A 53 -3.02 14.21 -15.09
CA HIS A 53 -2.72 12.79 -15.13
C HIS A 53 -3.27 12.03 -13.91
N SER A 54 -3.14 12.60 -12.71
CA SER A 54 -3.69 12.06 -11.47
C SER A 54 -5.22 11.95 -11.56
N PHE A 55 -5.89 13.02 -12.01
CA PHE A 55 -7.33 13.03 -12.23
C PHE A 55 -7.78 11.97 -13.25
N LYS A 56 -7.12 11.87 -14.41
CA LYS A 56 -7.40 10.81 -15.40
C LYS A 56 -7.14 9.40 -14.82
N GLY A 57 -6.31 9.28 -13.79
CA GLY A 57 -6.10 8.03 -13.05
C GLY A 57 -7.31 7.70 -12.19
N GLU A 58 -7.75 8.65 -11.37
CA GLU A 58 -8.92 8.52 -10.50
C GLU A 58 -10.20 8.20 -11.29
N VAL A 59 -10.43 8.89 -12.42
CA VAL A 59 -11.59 8.62 -13.30
C VAL A 59 -11.53 7.20 -13.86
N PHE A 60 -10.35 6.74 -14.30
CA PHE A 60 -10.17 5.38 -14.79
C PHE A 60 -10.49 4.34 -13.70
N GLU A 61 -10.02 4.56 -12.48
CA GLU A 61 -10.32 3.66 -11.36
C GLU A 61 -11.82 3.57 -11.06
N ASN A 62 -12.51 4.72 -11.10
CA ASN A 62 -13.96 4.75 -10.87
C ASN A 62 -14.75 4.09 -12.01
N ILE A 63 -14.31 4.22 -13.26
CA ILE A 63 -14.90 3.51 -14.42
C ILE A 63 -14.81 2.00 -14.21
N ILE A 64 -13.61 1.49 -13.90
CA ILE A 64 -13.41 0.05 -13.66
C ILE A 64 -14.23 -0.39 -12.44
N TYR A 65 -14.28 0.40 -11.37
CA TYR A 65 -15.05 0.08 -10.18
C TYR A 65 -16.56 -0.05 -10.47
N GLU A 66 -17.14 0.87 -11.24
CA GLU A 66 -18.55 0.77 -11.66
C GLU A 66 -18.81 -0.48 -12.50
N HIS A 67 -17.90 -0.81 -13.44
CA HIS A 67 -18.03 -2.05 -14.18
C HIS A 67 -17.88 -3.30 -13.29
N LEU A 68 -17.01 -3.27 -12.28
CA LEU A 68 -16.86 -4.38 -11.33
C LEU A 68 -18.13 -4.59 -10.50
N LEU A 69 -18.86 -3.54 -10.15
CA LEU A 69 -20.17 -3.66 -9.48
C LEU A 69 -21.17 -4.38 -10.39
N ARG A 70 -21.24 -3.99 -11.67
CA ARG A 70 -22.10 -4.68 -12.67
C ARG A 70 -21.67 -6.14 -12.87
N TYR A 71 -20.37 -6.38 -12.98
CA TYR A 71 -19.81 -7.72 -13.11
C TYR A 71 -20.16 -8.60 -11.91
N ALA A 72 -20.05 -8.07 -10.69
CA ALA A 72 -20.42 -8.77 -9.47
C ALA A 72 -21.93 -9.02 -9.37
N GLN A 73 -22.76 -8.12 -9.89
CA GLN A 73 -24.21 -8.29 -9.92
C GLN A 73 -24.61 -9.51 -10.75
N SER A 74 -24.00 -9.71 -11.92
CA SER A 74 -24.30 -10.83 -12.82
C SER A 74 -23.49 -12.10 -12.58
N ASN A 75 -22.41 -12.04 -11.78
CA ASN A 75 -21.57 -13.19 -11.48
C ASN A 75 -21.90 -13.78 -10.09
N ASP A 76 -22.41 -15.01 -10.08
CA ASP A 76 -22.80 -15.71 -8.86
C ASP A 76 -21.62 -16.25 -8.04
N GLU A 77 -20.43 -16.38 -8.61
CA GLU A 77 -19.23 -16.77 -7.86
C GLU A 77 -18.85 -15.70 -6.83
N ILE A 78 -19.13 -14.43 -7.14
CA ILE A 78 -18.92 -13.30 -6.24
C ILE A 78 -20.05 -13.28 -5.21
N LYS A 79 -19.72 -13.71 -3.99
CA LYS A 79 -20.66 -13.82 -2.87
C LYS A 79 -20.79 -12.54 -2.08
N ARG A 80 -19.72 -11.73 -2.01
CA ARG A 80 -19.74 -10.41 -1.38
C ARG A 80 -18.84 -9.43 -2.11
N PHE A 81 -19.28 -8.19 -2.26
CA PHE A 81 -18.50 -7.11 -2.87
C PHE A 81 -18.53 -5.88 -1.97
N ILE A 82 -17.36 -5.33 -1.65
CA ILE A 82 -17.27 -4.16 -0.76
C ILE A 82 -17.56 -2.88 -1.54
N LEU A 83 -18.61 -2.16 -1.11
CA LEU A 83 -18.99 -0.86 -1.65
C LEU A 83 -17.97 0.24 -1.26
N LYS A 84 -17.74 1.22 -2.13
CA LYS A 84 -16.93 2.44 -1.88
C LYS A 84 -17.56 3.64 -2.61
N GLY A 85 -16.99 4.83 -2.42
CA GLY A 85 -17.42 6.00 -3.18
C GLY A 85 -18.88 6.40 -2.89
N PRO A 86 -19.68 6.74 -3.92
CA PRO A 86 -21.08 7.15 -3.75
C PRO A 86 -22.01 6.01 -3.33
N HIS A 87 -21.55 4.75 -3.37
CA HIS A 87 -22.36 3.57 -3.03
C HIS A 87 -22.34 3.22 -1.55
N GLN A 88 -21.61 3.94 -0.70
CA GLN A 88 -21.65 3.74 0.75
C GLN A 88 -22.55 4.75 1.47
N ASN A 89 -23.16 4.29 2.57
CA ASN A 89 -23.86 5.21 3.46
C ASN A 89 -22.86 6.15 4.15
N LYS A 90 -23.24 7.42 4.27
CA LYS A 90 -22.40 8.51 4.81
C LYS A 90 -22.11 8.40 6.31
N ASN A 91 -22.54 7.33 6.98
CA ASN A 91 -22.28 7.08 8.40
C ASN A 91 -20.83 6.60 8.58
N ASN A 92 -19.88 7.45 8.19
CA ASN A 92 -18.45 7.27 8.34
C ASN A 92 -18.10 7.29 9.83
N ILE A 93 -18.20 6.13 10.48
CA ILE A 93 -17.59 5.95 11.79
C ILE A 93 -16.08 6.00 11.57
N PHE A 94 -15.46 7.15 11.88
CA PHE A 94 -14.01 7.31 11.85
C PHE A 94 -13.36 6.39 12.88
N LYS A 95 -13.09 5.15 12.48
CA LYS A 95 -12.40 4.19 13.33
C LYS A 95 -10.91 4.47 13.32
N LYS A 96 -10.31 4.43 14.51
CA LYS A 96 -8.85 4.54 14.70
C LYS A 96 -8.10 3.39 14.01
N ASN A 97 -8.71 2.21 13.98
CA ASN A 97 -8.14 0.98 13.44
C ASN A 97 -9.20 0.16 12.68
N GLY A 98 -8.78 -0.57 11.66
CA GLY A 98 -9.61 -1.54 10.93
C GLY A 98 -9.87 -1.19 9.47
N LEU A 99 -10.59 -2.07 8.78
CA LEU A 99 -11.12 -1.88 7.43
C LEU A 99 -12.30 -0.89 7.47
N LEU A 100 -12.23 0.17 6.66
CA LEU A 100 -13.23 1.25 6.60
C LEU A 100 -13.11 2.03 5.29
N ILE A 101 -14.04 2.96 5.06
CA ILE A 101 -13.93 3.94 3.98
C ILE A 101 -13.32 5.23 4.50
N ASP A 102 -12.28 5.71 3.82
CA ASP A 102 -11.53 6.88 4.22
C ASP A 102 -12.23 8.19 3.76
N LYS A 103 -11.57 9.35 3.95
CA LYS A 103 -12.13 10.63 3.52
C LYS A 103 -12.16 10.80 2.00
N GLY A 104 -11.24 10.13 1.29
CA GLY A 104 -11.21 10.03 -0.18
C GLY A 104 -12.20 9.00 -0.74
N ALA A 105 -13.05 8.41 0.12
CA ALA A 105 -14.02 7.39 -0.25
C ALA A 105 -13.39 6.07 -0.77
N GLN A 106 -12.15 5.78 -0.39
CA GLN A 106 -11.42 4.57 -0.73
C GLN A 106 -11.52 3.50 0.36
N ILE A 107 -11.40 2.23 -0.02
CA ILE A 107 -11.35 1.11 0.93
C ILE A 107 -9.96 1.06 1.53
N VAL A 108 -9.85 1.27 2.85
CA VAL A 108 -8.56 1.30 3.54
C VAL A 108 -8.57 0.43 4.78
N TYR A 109 -7.42 -0.13 5.12
CA TYR A 109 -7.15 -0.69 6.44
C TYR A 109 -6.26 0.27 7.23
N LYS A 110 -6.81 0.88 8.29
CA LYS A 110 -6.11 1.85 9.13
C LYS A 110 -5.52 1.21 10.39
N SER A 111 -4.41 1.79 10.84
CA SER A 111 -3.92 1.66 12.21
C SER A 111 -3.47 3.02 12.74
N VAL A 112 -4.01 3.43 13.89
CA VAL A 112 -3.75 4.74 14.52
C VAL A 112 -3.91 5.88 13.51
N TYR A 113 -5.05 5.88 12.82
CA TYR A 113 -5.48 6.86 11.81
C TYR A 113 -4.65 6.93 10.52
N LYS A 114 -3.62 6.08 10.36
CA LYS A 114 -2.83 6.02 9.12
C LYS A 114 -3.16 4.76 8.34
N ASP A 115 -3.21 4.90 7.01
CA ASP A 115 -3.51 3.82 6.08
C ASP A 115 -2.34 2.86 5.96
N ILE A 116 -2.53 1.63 6.42
CA ILE A 116 -1.56 0.55 6.19
C ILE A 116 -1.64 0.16 4.72
N SER A 117 -2.86 0.01 4.20
CA SER A 117 -3.12 -0.30 2.80
C SER A 117 -4.44 0.29 2.36
N GLU A 118 -4.50 0.61 1.08
CA GLU A 118 -5.68 1.01 0.32
C GLU A 118 -6.02 -0.08 -0.69
N PHE A 119 -7.27 -0.20 -1.11
CA PHE A 119 -7.75 -1.18 -2.09
C PHE A 119 -8.73 -0.52 -3.06
N ASP A 120 -8.49 -0.69 -4.36
CA ASP A 120 -9.32 -0.08 -5.41
C ASP A 120 -10.69 -0.79 -5.47
N ALA A 121 -10.69 -2.10 -5.24
CA ALA A 121 -11.86 -2.91 -4.94
C ALA A 121 -11.49 -4.13 -4.08
N LEU A 122 -12.47 -4.68 -3.37
CA LEU A 122 -12.31 -5.92 -2.59
C LEU A 122 -13.60 -6.72 -2.66
N PHE A 123 -13.49 -8.01 -3.01
CA PHE A 123 -14.64 -8.91 -3.08
C PHE A 123 -14.28 -10.32 -2.65
N PHE A 124 -15.31 -11.12 -2.37
CA PHE A 124 -15.21 -12.45 -1.79
C PHE A 124 -15.94 -13.44 -2.69
N THR A 125 -15.30 -14.59 -2.92
CA THR A 125 -15.98 -15.80 -3.37
C THR A 125 -16.30 -16.68 -2.16
N LYS A 126 -16.56 -17.97 -2.37
CA LYS A 126 -16.81 -18.92 -1.29
C LYS A 126 -15.61 -19.05 -0.34
N ASP A 127 -14.41 -19.08 -0.89
CA ASP A 127 -13.16 -19.47 -0.24
C ASP A 127 -11.99 -18.50 -0.50
N CYS A 128 -12.16 -17.55 -1.42
CA CYS A 128 -11.14 -16.59 -1.77
C CYS A 128 -11.55 -15.14 -1.46
N ILE A 129 -10.55 -14.30 -1.24
CA ILE A 129 -10.65 -12.85 -1.25
C ILE A 129 -9.85 -12.33 -2.43
N TYR A 130 -10.49 -11.50 -3.25
CA TYR A 130 -9.86 -10.81 -4.35
C TYR A 130 -9.74 -9.35 -4.02
N PHE A 131 -8.51 -8.86 -3.95
CA PHE A 131 -8.26 -7.42 -4.01
C PHE A 131 -7.97 -7.02 -5.45
N VAL A 132 -8.50 -5.86 -5.84
CA VAL A 132 -8.26 -5.29 -7.17
C VAL A 132 -7.16 -4.25 -7.07
N GLU A 133 -6.28 -4.26 -8.05
CA GLU A 133 -5.31 -3.19 -8.27
C GLU A 133 -5.36 -2.74 -9.73
N MET A 134 -5.46 -1.43 -9.92
CA MET A 134 -5.56 -0.79 -11.22
C MET A 134 -4.30 0.02 -11.48
N SER A 135 -3.78 -0.04 -12.71
CA SER A 135 -2.66 0.81 -13.08
C SER A 135 -2.68 1.18 -14.56
N LYS A 136 -2.48 2.48 -14.80
CA LYS A 136 -2.20 3.03 -16.14
C LYS A 136 -0.70 3.04 -16.47
N SER A 137 0.16 2.63 -15.53
CA SER A 137 1.60 2.65 -15.75
C SER A 137 2.02 1.51 -16.67
N LYS A 138 2.75 1.84 -17.74
CA LYS A 138 3.33 0.83 -18.63
C LYS A 138 4.40 -0.02 -17.93
N LYS A 139 5.01 0.46 -16.84
CA LYS A 139 6.02 -0.27 -16.04
C LYS A 139 5.39 -0.86 -14.77
N THR A 140 5.42 -2.19 -14.67
CA THR A 140 4.78 -2.95 -13.58
C THR A 140 5.70 -3.23 -12.38
N SER A 141 6.99 -2.86 -12.42
CA SER A 141 7.97 -3.26 -11.40
C SER A 141 7.67 -2.71 -10.00
N GLY A 142 7.14 -1.49 -9.90
CA GLY A 142 6.74 -0.89 -8.62
C GLY A 142 5.50 -1.56 -8.01
N LEU A 143 4.71 -2.24 -8.83
CA LEU A 143 3.42 -2.78 -8.43
C LEU A 143 3.57 -4.02 -7.54
N ASN A 144 4.51 -4.91 -7.86
CA ASN A 144 4.75 -6.13 -7.10
C ASN A 144 4.92 -5.91 -5.59
N LYS A 145 5.65 -4.85 -5.18
CA LYS A 145 5.82 -4.53 -3.75
C LYS A 145 4.48 -4.20 -3.07
N ARG A 146 3.58 -3.49 -3.75
CA ARG A 146 2.23 -3.19 -3.24
C ARG A 146 1.38 -4.45 -3.16
N LEU A 147 1.47 -5.33 -4.16
CA LEU A 147 0.74 -6.60 -4.17
C LEU A 147 1.14 -7.52 -3.01
N PHE A 148 2.43 -7.66 -2.72
CA PHE A 148 2.89 -8.46 -1.59
C PHE A 148 2.39 -7.89 -0.26
N LYS A 149 2.45 -6.57 -0.08
CA LYS A 149 1.94 -5.89 1.11
C LYS A 149 0.43 -6.13 1.31
N LYS A 150 -0.38 -5.92 0.26
CA LYS A 150 -1.83 -6.14 0.26
C LYS A 150 -2.16 -7.60 0.57
N SER A 151 -1.50 -8.54 -0.12
CA SER A 151 -1.69 -9.97 0.07
C SER A 151 -1.35 -10.40 1.50
N ALA A 152 -0.19 -9.97 2.02
CA ALA A 152 0.24 -10.33 3.36
C ALA A 152 -0.69 -9.78 4.44
N LEU A 153 -1.16 -8.53 4.28
CA LEU A 153 -2.15 -7.94 5.19
C LEU A 153 -3.45 -8.76 5.18
N LEU A 154 -4.00 -9.06 4.01
CA LEU A 154 -5.25 -9.83 3.91
C LEU A 154 -5.11 -11.25 4.47
N LYS A 155 -3.97 -11.92 4.28
CA LYS A 155 -3.68 -13.23 4.91
C LYS A 155 -3.75 -13.18 6.43
N LEU A 156 -3.35 -12.06 7.06
CA LEU A 156 -3.47 -11.90 8.51
C LEU A 156 -4.90 -11.64 8.96
N LEU A 157 -5.65 -10.84 8.20
CA LEU A 157 -7.01 -10.44 8.53
C LEU A 157 -8.01 -11.58 8.29
N PHE A 158 -7.76 -12.42 7.29
CA PHE A 158 -8.65 -13.48 6.83
C PHE A 158 -7.89 -14.80 6.66
N PRO A 159 -7.42 -15.42 7.76
CA PRO A 159 -6.53 -16.58 7.68
C PRO A 159 -7.16 -17.83 7.05
N SER A 160 -8.49 -17.89 6.98
CA SER A 160 -9.26 -18.99 6.39
C SER A 160 -9.58 -18.81 4.91
N PHE A 161 -9.17 -17.70 4.29
CA PHE A 161 -9.40 -17.43 2.86
C PHE A 161 -8.09 -17.51 2.07
N GLU A 162 -8.18 -18.02 0.85
CA GLU A 162 -7.11 -17.84 -0.13
C GLU A 162 -7.11 -16.38 -0.62
N ILE A 163 -5.94 -15.78 -0.75
CA ILE A 163 -5.82 -14.39 -1.21
C ILE A 163 -5.39 -14.36 -2.66
N LYS A 164 -6.26 -13.83 -3.51
CA LYS A 164 -6.05 -13.63 -4.95
C LYS A 164 -6.08 -12.13 -5.27
N ALA A 165 -5.55 -11.79 -6.43
CA ALA A 165 -5.54 -10.42 -6.91
C ALA A 165 -6.08 -10.34 -8.34
N LEU A 166 -6.87 -9.31 -8.61
CA LEU A 166 -7.27 -8.95 -9.96
C LEU A 166 -6.53 -7.68 -10.35
N ILE A 167 -5.67 -7.78 -11.36
CA ILE A 167 -4.81 -6.68 -11.81
C ILE A 167 -5.38 -6.14 -13.11
N VAL A 168 -5.80 -4.88 -13.12
CA VAL A 168 -6.35 -4.21 -14.31
C VAL A 168 -5.29 -3.25 -14.84
N LEU A 169 -4.81 -3.54 -16.05
CA LEU A 169 -3.75 -2.79 -16.73
C LEU A 169 -4.24 -2.23 -18.05
N THR A 170 -3.60 -1.17 -18.53
CA THR A 170 -3.84 -0.65 -19.88
C THR A 170 -2.99 -1.39 -20.91
N GLN A 171 -3.46 -1.42 -22.17
CA GLN A 171 -2.70 -1.91 -23.32
C GLN A 171 -1.29 -1.29 -23.39
N GLY A 172 -0.31 -2.09 -23.81
CA GLY A 172 1.11 -1.68 -23.85
C GLY A 172 1.86 -1.81 -22.52
N SER A 173 1.24 -2.37 -21.47
CA SER A 173 1.92 -2.70 -20.22
C SER A 173 2.94 -3.84 -20.40
N VAL A 174 4.15 -3.65 -19.86
CA VAL A 174 5.25 -4.63 -19.98
C VAL A 174 5.53 -5.36 -18.66
N GLY A 175 6.13 -6.55 -18.75
CA GLY A 175 6.55 -7.32 -17.58
C GLY A 175 5.43 -8.16 -16.92
N LEU A 176 4.38 -8.49 -17.68
CA LEU A 176 3.22 -9.26 -17.19
C LEU A 176 3.60 -10.64 -16.62
N SER A 177 4.66 -11.28 -17.13
CA SER A 177 5.16 -12.56 -16.63
C SER A 177 5.80 -12.49 -15.24
N ARG A 178 5.96 -11.30 -14.66
CA ARG A 178 6.57 -11.10 -13.34
C ARG A 178 5.55 -10.97 -12.21
N PHE A 179 4.25 -11.07 -12.52
CA PHE A 179 3.22 -11.06 -11.50
C PHE A 179 3.19 -12.40 -10.75
N PRO A 180 2.89 -12.39 -9.45
CA PRO A 180 2.68 -13.62 -8.69
C PRO A 180 1.55 -14.49 -9.24
N ASP A 181 1.61 -15.80 -9.00
CA ASP A 181 0.62 -16.77 -9.51
C ASP A 181 -0.80 -16.56 -8.99
N TYR A 182 -0.95 -15.84 -7.86
CA TYR A 182 -2.26 -15.46 -7.31
C TYR A 182 -2.91 -14.29 -8.07
N CYS A 183 -2.27 -13.74 -9.10
CA CYS A 183 -2.77 -12.63 -9.90
C CYS A 183 -3.49 -13.10 -11.17
N THR A 184 -4.73 -12.65 -11.34
CA THR A 184 -5.43 -12.62 -12.62
C THR A 184 -5.21 -11.26 -13.28
N ILE A 185 -4.86 -11.23 -14.56
CA ILE A 185 -4.54 -9.99 -15.28
C ILE A 185 -5.63 -9.70 -16.31
N TRP A 186 -6.19 -8.50 -16.26
CA TRP A 186 -7.10 -7.92 -17.22
C TRP A 186 -6.42 -6.75 -17.94
N ILE A 187 -6.59 -6.69 -19.26
CA ILE A 187 -6.01 -5.63 -20.08
C ILE A 187 -7.16 -4.84 -20.73
N THR A 188 -7.20 -3.54 -20.47
CA THR A 188 -8.18 -2.59 -21.02
C THR A 188 -7.55 -1.65 -22.04
N LYS A 189 -8.37 -0.99 -22.84
CA LYS A 189 -7.95 0.20 -23.59
C LYS A 189 -7.53 1.33 -22.65
N GLU A 190 -6.84 2.33 -23.21
CA GLU A 190 -6.59 3.59 -22.50
C GLU A 190 -7.85 4.47 -22.52
N PHE A 191 -8.15 5.12 -21.39
CA PHE A 191 -9.30 6.03 -21.31
C PHE A 191 -8.97 7.41 -21.88
N ASN A 192 -9.60 7.76 -23.00
CA ASN A 192 -9.37 8.99 -23.77
C ASN A 192 -10.66 9.71 -24.21
N ASP A 193 -11.71 9.70 -23.38
CA ASP A 193 -12.91 10.50 -23.62
C ASP A 193 -12.75 11.91 -23.03
N ASN A 194 -12.22 12.84 -23.85
CA ASN A 194 -11.94 14.21 -23.45
C ASN A 194 -13.21 15.00 -23.07
N GLU A 195 -14.35 14.68 -23.69
CA GLU A 195 -15.61 15.37 -23.41
C GLU A 195 -16.14 14.97 -22.04
N ILE A 196 -16.10 13.68 -21.68
CA ILE A 196 -16.45 13.23 -20.33
C ILE A 196 -15.51 13.81 -19.28
N LEU A 197 -14.20 13.81 -19.53
CA LEU A 197 -13.21 14.38 -18.61
C LEU A 197 -13.48 15.87 -18.35
N LYS A 198 -13.72 16.64 -19.42
CA LYS A 198 -14.13 18.05 -19.33
C LYS A 198 -15.42 18.20 -18.51
N GLN A 199 -16.42 17.38 -18.78
CA GLN A 199 -17.69 17.43 -18.05
C GLN A 199 -17.53 17.13 -16.56
N LEU A 200 -16.70 16.16 -16.17
CA LEU A 200 -16.44 15.82 -14.77
C LEU A 200 -15.68 16.92 -14.01
N ILE A 201 -14.84 17.70 -14.71
CA ILE A 201 -14.11 18.84 -14.12
C ILE A 201 -15.03 20.07 -13.99
N LEU A 202 -15.79 20.38 -15.05
CA LEU A 202 -16.55 21.62 -15.15
C LEU A 202 -17.95 21.54 -14.53
N LYS A 203 -18.64 20.40 -14.65
CA LYS A 203 -20.02 20.23 -14.13
C LYS A 203 -20.00 19.74 -12.69
N LYS A 204 -20.80 20.39 -11.84
CA LYS A 204 -20.79 20.18 -10.39
C LYS A 204 -21.68 19.04 -9.88
N GLN A 205 -22.57 18.47 -10.70
CA GLN A 205 -23.45 17.35 -10.32
C GLN A 205 -24.23 16.82 -11.52
N SER A 206 -24.47 15.51 -11.58
CA SER A 206 -25.48 14.94 -12.47
C SER A 206 -26.88 15.25 -11.94
N LYS A 207 -27.81 15.56 -12.85
CA LYS A 207 -29.25 15.63 -12.53
C LYS A 207 -29.86 14.24 -12.33
N GLU A 208 -29.18 13.20 -12.82
CA GLU A 208 -29.65 11.83 -12.75
C GLU A 208 -29.37 11.21 -11.38
N LYS A 209 -30.30 10.39 -10.92
CA LYS A 209 -30.15 9.65 -9.66
C LYS A 209 -29.02 8.62 -9.81
N LEU A 210 -28.27 8.43 -8.72
CA LEU A 210 -27.28 7.35 -8.62
C LEU A 210 -27.98 6.00 -8.85
N ILE A 211 -27.46 5.22 -9.79
CA ILE A 211 -27.85 3.82 -9.98
C ILE A 211 -27.26 3.03 -8.81
N ARG A 212 -28.12 2.51 -7.93
CA ARG A 212 -27.73 1.77 -6.73
C ARG A 212 -27.67 0.28 -6.98
N TYR A 213 -26.72 -0.39 -6.33
CA TYR A 213 -26.61 -1.84 -6.29
C TYR A 213 -27.14 -2.35 -4.95
N THR A 214 -28.36 -2.90 -4.94
CA THR A 214 -29.12 -3.22 -3.72
C THR A 214 -29.11 -4.70 -3.34
N ASP A 215 -28.49 -5.56 -4.15
CA ASP A 215 -28.34 -6.98 -3.85
C ASP A 215 -27.58 -7.18 -2.52
N LYS A 216 -27.98 -8.20 -1.75
CA LYS A 216 -27.38 -8.54 -0.45
C LYS A 216 -25.88 -8.87 -0.53
N LYS A 217 -25.35 -9.20 -1.71
CA LYS A 217 -23.91 -9.40 -1.92
C LYS A 217 -23.12 -8.09 -1.79
N PHE A 218 -23.73 -6.93 -2.05
CA PHE A 218 -23.06 -5.65 -1.87
C PHE A 218 -23.09 -5.23 -0.40
N ILE A 219 -21.91 -5.11 0.19
CA ILE A 219 -21.76 -4.87 1.62
C ILE A 219 -20.88 -3.66 1.90
N GLU A 220 -21.13 -3.01 3.02
CA GLU A 220 -20.25 -1.95 3.50
C GLU A 220 -19.01 -2.51 4.19
N ALA A 221 -17.89 -1.80 4.04
CA ALA A 221 -16.61 -2.15 4.65
C ALA A 221 -16.70 -2.36 6.18
N ILE A 222 -17.57 -1.59 6.84
CA ILE A 222 -17.76 -1.67 8.30
C ILE A 222 -18.38 -2.98 8.77
N ASN A 223 -19.12 -3.67 7.90
CA ASN A 223 -19.82 -4.92 8.20
C ASN A 223 -18.95 -6.16 7.95
N VAL A 224 -17.75 -5.98 7.41
CA VAL A 224 -16.81 -7.07 7.17
C VAL A 224 -16.21 -7.53 8.50
N ARG A 225 -16.32 -8.83 8.77
CA ARG A 225 -15.72 -9.46 9.95
C ARG A 225 -14.34 -10.01 9.59
N TYR A 226 -13.34 -9.68 10.40
CA TYR A 226 -11.95 -10.10 10.20
C TYR A 226 -11.21 -10.17 11.53
N LYS A 227 -10.06 -10.85 11.52
CA LYS A 227 -9.13 -10.87 12.65
C LYS A 227 -8.47 -9.50 12.82
N LYS A 228 -8.55 -8.92 14.02
CA LYS A 228 -7.90 -7.63 14.31
C LYS A 228 -6.38 -7.76 14.20
N PHE A 229 -5.75 -6.79 13.54
CA PHE A 229 -4.30 -6.66 13.46
C PHE A 229 -3.84 -5.36 14.14
N SER A 230 -3.08 -5.50 15.23
CA SER A 230 -2.51 -4.39 16.01
C SER A 230 -1.09 -4.07 15.54
N TYR A 231 -0.95 -3.07 14.68
CA TYR A 231 0.32 -2.73 14.01
C TYR A 231 1.49 -2.47 14.99
N PHE A 232 1.33 -1.52 15.90
CA PHE A 232 2.43 -1.09 16.80
C PHE A 232 2.74 -2.14 17.88
N GLN A 233 1.72 -2.79 18.45
CA GLN A 233 1.92 -3.92 19.37
C GLN A 233 2.64 -5.08 18.68
N THR A 234 2.40 -5.29 17.38
CA THR A 234 3.15 -6.30 16.60
C THR A 234 4.61 -5.88 16.44
N LEU A 235 4.91 -4.60 16.16
CA LEU A 235 6.29 -4.12 16.08
C LEU A 235 7.03 -4.29 17.41
N GLU A 236 6.40 -3.95 18.52
CA GLU A 236 6.93 -4.17 19.87
C GLU A 236 7.20 -5.66 20.14
N TRP A 237 6.21 -6.53 19.85
CA TRP A 237 6.37 -7.98 19.99
C TRP A 237 7.52 -8.52 19.13
N ILE A 238 7.69 -8.04 17.90
CA ILE A 238 8.81 -8.42 17.03
C ILE A 238 10.14 -8.00 17.63
N LEU A 239 10.25 -6.75 18.11
CA LEU A 239 11.46 -6.26 18.77
C LEU A 239 11.81 -7.15 19.96
N GLU A 240 10.89 -7.31 20.91
CA GLU A 240 11.11 -8.10 22.13
C GLU A 240 11.46 -9.56 21.82
N LYS A 241 10.74 -10.21 20.90
CA LYS A 241 11.04 -11.60 20.52
C LYS A 241 12.35 -11.75 19.76
N SER A 242 12.72 -10.80 18.90
CA SER A 242 14.03 -10.82 18.23
C SER A 242 15.21 -10.71 19.21
N ARG A 243 14.96 -10.20 20.42
CA ARG A 243 15.94 -9.96 21.49
C ARG A 243 15.88 -10.96 22.64
N ALA A 244 14.96 -11.93 22.59
CA ALA A 244 14.71 -12.85 23.71
C ALA A 244 15.71 -14.01 23.85
N HIS A 245 16.64 -14.19 22.89
CA HIS A 245 17.58 -15.31 22.91
C HIS A 245 18.69 -15.11 23.94
N LYS A 246 18.95 -16.13 24.77
CA LYS A 246 19.90 -16.04 25.89
C LYS A 246 21.34 -15.69 25.47
N THR A 247 21.77 -16.19 24.31
CA THR A 247 23.17 -16.06 23.85
C THR A 247 23.35 -15.20 22.59
N HIS A 248 22.27 -14.84 21.91
CA HIS A 248 22.33 -14.12 20.64
C HIS A 248 21.65 -12.77 20.80
N ALA A 249 22.37 -11.69 20.48
CA ALA A 249 21.79 -10.36 20.52
C ALA A 249 20.58 -10.23 19.58
N VAL A 250 20.60 -10.91 18.42
CA VAL A 250 19.44 -10.97 17.54
C VAL A 250 19.20 -12.43 17.14
N ASP A 251 18.01 -12.93 17.44
CA ASP A 251 17.58 -14.27 17.07
C ASP A 251 17.16 -14.30 15.59
N LEU A 252 18.08 -14.69 14.71
CA LEU A 252 17.77 -14.81 13.28
C LEU A 252 16.92 -16.03 12.94
N SER A 253 16.77 -17.00 13.84
CA SER A 253 15.89 -18.14 13.63
C SER A 253 14.41 -17.71 13.66
N PHE A 254 14.06 -16.75 14.52
CA PHE A 254 12.74 -16.14 14.60
C PHE A 254 12.26 -15.54 13.27
N PHE A 255 13.17 -14.89 12.54
CA PHE A 255 12.88 -14.25 11.25
C PHE A 255 12.66 -15.24 10.10
N LYS A 256 12.96 -16.53 10.29
CA LYS A 256 12.68 -17.59 9.30
C LYS A 256 11.22 -18.07 9.32
N SER A 257 10.44 -17.67 10.33
CA SER A 257 9.07 -18.16 10.47
C SER A 257 8.15 -17.61 9.38
N LYS A 258 7.17 -18.44 8.93
CA LYS A 258 6.17 -18.01 7.93
C LYS A 258 5.41 -16.75 8.34
N LYS A 259 5.16 -16.61 9.64
CA LYS A 259 4.50 -15.43 10.23
C LYS A 259 5.33 -14.15 10.05
N LEU A 260 6.66 -14.24 10.24
CA LEU A 260 7.54 -13.08 10.08
C LEU A 260 7.75 -12.70 8.62
N ALA A 261 7.71 -13.66 7.70
CA ALA A 261 7.71 -13.36 6.25
C ALA A 261 6.53 -12.44 5.88
N LEU A 262 5.32 -12.73 6.37
CA LEU A 262 4.15 -11.84 6.17
C LEU A 262 4.36 -10.46 6.78
N TYR A 263 4.94 -10.38 7.97
CA TYR A 263 5.22 -9.10 8.60
C TYR A 263 6.27 -8.29 7.82
N PHE A 264 7.30 -8.91 7.28
CA PHE A 264 8.23 -8.20 6.40
C PHE A 264 7.56 -7.61 5.17
N ASP A 265 6.57 -8.29 4.58
CA ASP A 265 5.81 -7.72 3.45
C ASP A 265 4.93 -6.55 3.86
N ILE A 266 4.44 -6.52 5.10
CA ILE A 266 3.61 -5.42 5.64
C ILE A 266 4.45 -4.22 6.05
N PHE A 267 5.49 -4.43 6.87
CA PHE A 267 6.29 -3.37 7.48
C PHE A 267 7.46 -2.91 6.61
N THR A 268 7.94 -3.77 5.71
CA THR A 268 9.19 -3.67 4.90
C THR A 268 10.49 -3.55 5.69
N LYS A 269 10.41 -3.22 6.98
CA LYS A 269 11.52 -3.09 7.92
C LYS A 269 11.07 -3.52 9.31
N LEU A 270 11.95 -4.24 10.01
CA LEU A 270 11.71 -4.68 11.38
C LEU A 270 12.80 -4.12 12.29
N TYR A 271 12.38 -3.55 13.41
CA TYR A 271 13.24 -2.90 14.39
C TYR A 271 13.87 -3.94 15.31
N ILE A 272 15.19 -3.91 15.45
CA ILE A 272 15.96 -4.93 16.19
C ILE A 272 16.81 -4.35 17.32
N GLY A 273 16.73 -3.05 17.56
CA GLY A 273 17.42 -2.38 18.65
C GLY A 273 18.01 -1.03 18.26
N PHE A 274 19.04 -0.61 18.99
CA PHE A 274 19.76 0.63 18.72
C PHE A 274 21.26 0.46 18.99
N MET A 275 22.06 1.37 18.46
CA MET A 275 23.47 1.51 18.82
C MET A 275 23.80 2.97 19.16
N THR A 276 24.95 3.20 19.79
CA THR A 276 25.40 4.56 20.10
C THR A 276 25.94 5.25 18.84
N LEU A 277 25.95 6.58 18.82
CA LEU A 277 26.56 7.33 17.72
C LEU A 277 28.06 7.00 17.57
N LYS A 278 28.76 6.83 18.69
CA LYS A 278 30.18 6.45 18.71
C LYS A 278 30.43 5.10 18.03
N ASP A 279 29.61 4.10 18.34
CA ASP A 279 29.72 2.77 17.72
C ASP A 279 29.32 2.81 16.25
N PHE A 280 28.29 3.61 15.91
CA PHE A 280 27.81 3.76 14.54
C PHE A 280 28.86 4.40 13.63
N LYS A 281 29.52 5.48 14.08
CA LYS A 281 30.56 6.19 13.32
C LYS A 281 31.80 5.33 12.99
N GLN A 282 32.03 4.25 13.75
CA GLN A 282 33.10 3.28 13.45
C GLN A 282 32.74 2.33 12.30
N ILE A 283 31.44 2.14 12.03
CA ILE A 283 30.95 1.25 10.97
C ILE A 283 30.59 2.05 9.71
N VAL A 284 30.02 3.25 9.90
CA VAL A 284 29.50 4.09 8.83
C VAL A 284 30.13 5.48 8.93
N PRO A 285 30.79 5.98 7.86
CA PRO A 285 31.42 7.30 7.85
C PRO A 285 30.34 8.40 7.80
N TYR A 286 29.74 8.70 8.94
CA TYR A 286 28.61 9.62 9.07
C TYR A 286 28.99 10.84 9.92
N GLU A 287 28.79 12.04 9.37
CA GLU A 287 29.24 13.29 9.97
C GLU A 287 28.12 14.12 10.63
N GLY A 288 26.87 13.62 10.65
CA GLY A 288 25.74 14.36 11.21
C GLY A 288 25.61 14.30 12.74
N GLU A 289 24.96 15.32 13.30
CA GLU A 289 24.58 15.37 14.71
C GLU A 289 23.29 14.60 14.99
N VAL A 290 23.32 13.73 16.00
CA VAL A 290 22.22 12.82 16.33
C VAL A 290 21.58 13.20 17.64
N LYS A 291 20.27 13.40 17.61
CA LYS A 291 19.45 13.60 18.79
C LYS A 291 19.48 12.33 19.65
N ASP A 292 19.83 12.48 20.92
CA ASP A 292 19.81 11.45 21.96
C ASP A 292 20.87 10.34 21.86
N ASN A 293 21.95 10.51 21.07
CA ASN A 293 23.05 9.53 20.93
C ASN A 293 22.58 8.09 20.60
N LYS A 294 21.40 7.95 19.99
CA LYS A 294 20.78 6.66 19.64
C LYS A 294 20.54 6.58 18.14
N VAL A 295 21.15 5.57 17.52
CA VAL A 295 20.90 5.19 16.13
C VAL A 295 20.06 3.93 16.13
N ILE A 296 18.82 4.01 15.62
CA ILE A 296 17.91 2.86 15.56
C ILE A 296 18.39 1.92 14.46
N VAL A 297 18.44 0.62 14.76
CA VAL A 297 18.89 -0.42 13.83
C VAL A 297 17.69 -1.26 13.39
N THR A 298 17.59 -1.49 12.08
CA THR A 298 16.53 -2.30 11.46
C THR A 298 17.11 -3.37 10.54
N ILE A 299 16.35 -4.44 10.31
CA ILE A 299 16.52 -5.33 9.16
C ILE A 299 15.45 -4.94 8.13
N GLU A 300 15.87 -4.55 6.93
CA GLU A 300 14.96 -4.17 5.84
C GLU A 300 14.94 -5.20 4.73
N LYS A 301 13.74 -5.46 4.20
CA LYS A 301 13.52 -6.26 3.01
C LYS A 301 13.69 -5.38 1.78
N ILE A 302 14.86 -5.43 1.15
CA ILE A 302 15.18 -4.64 -0.05
C ILE A 302 14.39 -5.16 -1.25
N ASN A 303 14.36 -6.48 -1.37
CA ASN A 303 13.52 -7.25 -2.30
C ASN A 303 13.25 -8.64 -1.71
N GLN A 304 12.54 -9.50 -2.43
CA GLN A 304 12.18 -10.85 -1.95
C GLN A 304 13.40 -11.71 -1.55
N LYS A 305 14.56 -11.49 -2.17
CA LYS A 305 15.77 -12.30 -1.96
C LYS A 305 16.86 -11.62 -1.12
N LYS A 306 16.69 -10.34 -0.77
CA LYS A 306 17.75 -9.54 -0.14
C LYS A 306 17.23 -8.75 1.05
N PHE A 307 17.88 -8.98 2.18
CA PHE A 307 17.70 -8.24 3.41
C PHE A 307 18.99 -7.51 3.78
N GLU A 308 18.88 -6.32 4.35
CA GLU A 308 20.03 -5.50 4.75
C GLU A 308 19.81 -4.87 6.12
N VAL A 309 20.91 -4.60 6.82
CA VAL A 309 20.86 -3.74 8.01
C VAL A 309 20.79 -2.28 7.56
N VAL A 310 19.81 -1.56 8.09
CA VAL A 310 19.60 -0.14 7.79
C VAL A 310 19.38 0.63 9.08
N TYR A 311 19.87 1.86 9.09
CA TYR A 311 19.90 2.71 10.26
C TYR A 311 18.92 3.87 10.13
N TYR A 312 18.31 4.25 11.25
CA TYR A 312 17.43 5.40 11.34
C TYR A 312 17.97 6.36 12.39
N ILE A 313 18.25 7.58 11.93
CA ILE A 313 18.93 8.62 12.70
C ILE A 313 18.01 9.81 12.82
N ARG A 314 17.71 10.21 14.05
CA ARG A 314 17.01 11.47 14.31
C ARG A 314 18.04 12.57 14.55
N LEU A 315 17.95 13.64 13.79
CA LEU A 315 18.81 14.80 13.96
C LEU A 315 18.30 15.70 15.08
N THR A 316 19.17 16.60 15.55
CA THR A 316 18.85 17.65 16.54
C THR A 316 17.68 18.53 16.10
N ASN A 317 17.56 18.80 14.79
CA ASN A 317 16.42 19.49 14.17
C ASN A 317 15.16 18.62 13.95
N TYR A 318 15.08 17.46 14.60
CA TYR A 318 13.96 16.49 14.54
C TYR A 318 13.72 15.81 13.18
N LYS A 319 14.49 16.13 12.14
CA LYS A 319 14.43 15.40 10.87
C LYS A 319 14.91 13.96 11.07
N LEU A 320 14.23 13.04 10.38
CA LEU A 320 14.58 11.62 10.41
C LEU A 320 15.28 11.25 9.11
N LYS A 321 16.46 10.65 9.22
CA LYS A 321 17.23 10.13 8.09
C LYS A 321 17.25 8.61 8.13
N ARG A 322 17.05 7.98 6.96
CA ARG A 322 17.41 6.58 6.72
C ARG A 322 18.82 6.55 6.17
N VAL A 323 19.69 5.75 6.77
CA VAL A 323 21.07 5.58 6.36
C VAL A 323 21.31 4.11 6.06
N ALA A 324 21.66 3.82 4.81
CA ALA A 324 22.11 2.49 4.39
C ALA A 324 23.61 2.57 4.05
N TYR A 325 24.36 1.55 4.44
CA TYR A 325 25.78 1.45 4.15
C TYR A 325 26.08 0.06 3.60
N SER A 326 26.46 0.00 2.33
CA SER A 326 26.71 -1.25 1.61
C SER A 326 27.80 -1.03 0.57
N LYS A 327 28.72 -1.98 0.42
CA LYS A 327 29.85 -1.91 -0.54
C LYS A 327 30.62 -0.59 -0.45
N ASN A 328 30.92 -0.15 0.78
CA ASN A 328 31.58 1.12 1.09
C ASN A 328 30.86 2.39 0.59
N LYS A 329 29.60 2.27 0.15
CA LYS A 329 28.78 3.41 -0.27
C LYS A 329 27.71 3.70 0.78
N ILE A 330 27.71 4.93 1.25
CA ILE A 330 26.64 5.46 2.09
C ILE A 330 25.50 5.99 1.23
N THR A 331 24.26 5.69 1.62
CA THR A 331 23.05 6.27 1.03
C THR A 331 22.22 6.86 2.16
N ILE A 332 21.88 8.13 2.02
CA ILE A 332 21.13 8.90 3.03
C ILE A 332 19.86 9.42 2.38
N GLU A 333 18.72 9.14 3.00
CA GLU A 333 17.42 9.60 2.54
C GLU A 333 16.69 10.31 3.69
N ASP A 334 16.17 11.50 3.42
CA ASP A 334 15.23 12.15 4.33
C ASP A 334 13.90 11.41 4.34
N LYS A 335 13.30 11.27 5.53
CA LYS A 335 11.97 10.68 5.70
C LYS A 335 10.93 11.75 5.95
N ASP A 336 9.80 11.57 5.28
CA ASP A 336 8.60 12.37 5.44
C ASP A 336 8.24 12.50 6.95
N PRO A 337 8.17 13.74 7.47
CA PRO A 337 7.75 14.02 8.85
C PRO A 337 6.41 13.40 9.22
N GLU A 338 5.48 13.30 8.27
CA GLU A 338 4.15 12.74 8.46
C GLU A 338 4.04 11.25 8.11
N GLY A 339 5.09 10.70 7.51
CA GLY A 339 5.15 9.32 7.04
C GLY A 339 5.09 8.28 8.16
N PHE A 340 4.70 7.05 7.80
CA PHE A 340 4.62 5.92 8.73
C PHE A 340 5.94 5.69 9.48
N THR A 341 7.07 5.78 8.78
CA THR A 341 8.40 5.58 9.34
C THR A 341 8.74 6.55 10.48
N ASN A 342 8.26 7.80 10.43
CA ASN A 342 8.48 8.76 11.51
C ASN A 342 7.68 8.37 12.76
N LYS A 343 6.43 7.93 12.58
CA LYS A 343 5.58 7.42 13.68
C LYS A 343 6.16 6.14 14.28
N GLU A 344 6.61 5.20 13.45
CA GLU A 344 7.25 3.96 13.90
C GLU A 344 8.50 4.24 14.72
N THR A 345 9.43 5.04 14.20
CA THR A 345 10.65 5.39 14.94
C THR A 345 10.36 6.14 16.24
N ARG A 346 9.37 7.05 16.26
CA ARG A 346 8.90 7.69 17.52
C ARG A 346 8.38 6.67 18.53
N PHE A 347 7.60 5.70 18.08
CA PHE A 347 7.08 4.63 18.93
C PHE A 347 8.21 3.75 19.46
N ILE A 348 9.08 3.25 18.57
CA ILE A 348 10.21 2.40 18.91
C ILE A 348 11.14 3.10 19.91
N SER A 349 11.49 4.37 19.67
CA SER A 349 12.33 5.14 20.60
C SER A 349 11.81 5.18 22.04
N LYS A 350 10.49 5.13 22.25
CA LYS A 350 9.87 5.14 23.58
C LYS A 350 9.94 3.79 24.29
N ILE A 351 10.00 2.69 23.53
CA ILE A 351 10.00 1.32 24.09
C ILE A 351 11.40 0.69 24.11
N LEU A 352 12.41 1.34 23.53
CA LEU A 352 13.79 0.85 23.57
C LEU A 352 14.37 0.90 24.99
N LYS A 353 14.79 -0.27 25.49
CA LYS A 353 15.45 -0.47 26.78
C LYS A 353 16.96 -0.65 26.61
N PRO A 354 17.78 -0.51 27.67
CA PRO A 354 19.22 -0.74 27.61
C PRO A 354 19.63 -2.10 27.01
N GLU A 355 18.89 -3.18 27.28
CA GLU A 355 19.16 -4.51 26.70
C GLU A 355 18.98 -4.58 25.16
N HIS A 356 18.30 -3.61 24.57
CA HIS A 356 18.15 -3.47 23.11
C HIS A 356 19.36 -2.84 22.45
N ARG A 357 20.43 -2.52 23.19
CA ARG A 357 21.69 -2.04 22.62
C ARG A 357 22.36 -3.14 21.80
N LEU A 358 22.84 -2.75 20.62
CA LEU A 358 23.63 -3.54 19.70
C LEU A 358 25.07 -3.03 19.71
N LEU A 359 26.01 -3.95 19.85
CA LEU A 359 27.44 -3.69 19.74
C LEU A 359 27.90 -3.89 18.29
N ILE A 360 29.05 -3.33 17.92
CA ILE A 360 29.66 -3.47 16.60
C ILE A 360 29.78 -4.94 16.18
N LYS A 361 30.24 -5.81 17.10
CA LYS A 361 30.32 -7.26 16.86
C LYS A 361 28.97 -7.90 16.50
N ASN A 362 27.86 -7.40 17.05
CA ASN A 362 26.52 -7.89 16.72
C ASN A 362 26.13 -7.51 15.29
N ILE A 363 26.42 -6.26 14.90
CA ILE A 363 26.14 -5.75 13.54
C ILE A 363 26.97 -6.50 12.49
N ASN A 364 28.26 -6.70 12.73
CA ASN A 364 29.13 -7.41 11.79
C ASN A 364 28.69 -8.86 11.59
N ASN A 365 28.34 -9.55 12.68
CA ASN A 365 27.79 -10.92 12.60
C ASN A 365 26.45 -10.95 11.86
N LEU A 366 25.58 -9.96 12.10
CA LEU A 366 24.29 -9.85 11.41
C LEU A 366 24.49 -9.67 9.90
N ASN A 367 25.33 -8.72 9.47
CA ASN A 367 25.63 -8.48 8.06
C ASN A 367 26.16 -9.74 7.38
N LYS A 368 27.14 -10.42 8.00
CA LYS A 368 27.69 -11.69 7.48
C LYS A 368 26.60 -12.74 7.26
N LYS A 369 25.69 -12.91 8.21
CA LYS A 369 24.58 -13.89 8.08
C LYS A 369 23.55 -13.48 7.02
N LEU A 370 23.27 -12.18 6.87
CA LEU A 370 22.37 -11.69 5.82
C LEU A 370 22.97 -11.86 4.42
N GLU A 371 24.29 -11.65 4.26
CA GLU A 371 25.01 -11.91 3.01
C GLU A 371 24.98 -13.39 2.63
N GLN A 372 25.07 -14.28 3.62
CA GLN A 372 24.89 -15.73 3.46
C GLN A 372 23.43 -16.15 3.21
N LYS A 373 22.51 -15.19 3.02
CA LYS A 373 21.07 -15.43 2.78
C LYS A 373 20.41 -16.26 3.87
N TYR A 374 20.84 -16.07 5.13
CA TYR A 374 20.28 -16.81 6.27
C TYR A 374 18.79 -16.52 6.50
N ILE A 375 18.28 -15.37 6.01
CA ILE A 375 16.86 -15.03 5.95
C ILE A 375 16.46 -15.00 4.48
N THR A 376 15.40 -15.71 4.12
CA THR A 376 14.77 -15.67 2.80
C THR A 376 13.31 -15.28 2.96
N SER A 377 12.73 -14.58 1.98
CA SER A 377 11.27 -14.56 1.89
C SER A 377 10.78 -15.95 1.47
N LEU A 378 9.54 -16.28 1.84
CA LEU A 378 8.81 -17.37 1.22
C LEU A 378 8.42 -17.01 -0.21
#